data_AF-G2R352-F1
#
_entry.id   AF-G2R352-F1
#
_cell.length_a   1.000
_cell.length_b   1.000
_cell.length_c   1.000
_cell.angle_alpha   90.00
_cell.angle_beta   90.00
_cell.angle_gamma   90.00
#
_symmetry.space_group_name_H-M   'P 1'
#
loop_
_entity.id
_entity.type
_entity.pdbx_description
1 polymer ?
#
loop_
_entity_poly.entity_id
_entity_poly.type
_entity_poly.pdbx_seq_one_letter_code
_entity_poly.pdbx_strand_id
1 'polypeptide(L)'
;MLFTHLLWWSLGAVGLLMLLIRILELAWAKLRLVNAMALSGDKQTYWKMEHWDWMPGLKRNLIYAPLWKKRHNREIRLSSVANMGTLPSRLHALLLLGYLASNLAYLFVLDWKNANRYALCAELRGRSGTLAVVSMVPLIIFAGRNNPLIRLLNVSFDTYNLLHRWMGRVAIVEVIIHFVAWAIVQVADDGWAGVQHRILHDRFITSGTVGAVAMVIILISAFSPLRHAFYETFLNTHIILALISFICTWVHCTSAAVPGGLPQTPWILAILTLWLAERAARMIRLAYANWSSRGFTEAIVEPMPGEACRVTMHLPRFVDVKPGQHAYLRFGGLRCWESHPFSIAWFEHSYGSEPVLPITEKEDIEPARKPVGTSVTFIIGAHTGFTRRLHNASRQSQGRAVSMRAAFEGPYAGHHSMDSYGHVVLIAGATGITHQISYLRHLIDGYNAGTSATRRLMLVWIVRDYEVLEWVRPWMDKILRLPNRKQVLQVRLFVTRPKAASQVISNSTTVQMFPGRPNIPMLLAKEVCEQMGAMCVSVCGPGGLADDVRDAVRKVQGHGTVVDFVEESFTW
;
A
#
# COMPACT_ATOMS: atom_id res chain seq x y z
N MET A 1 -1.44 12.20 -32.90
CA MET A 1 -0.21 11.57 -32.37
C MET A 1 0.65 12.49 -31.52
N LEU A 2 0.88 13.78 -31.87
CA LEU A 2 1.72 14.67 -31.03
C LEU A 2 1.31 14.68 -29.54
N PHE A 3 0.03 14.85 -29.26
CA PHE A 3 -0.47 14.91 -27.89
C PHE A 3 -0.44 13.59 -27.13
N THR A 4 -0.61 12.46 -27.83
CA THR A 4 -0.39 11.16 -27.20
C THR A 4 1.08 11.02 -26.82
N HIS A 5 2.01 11.42 -27.69
CA HIS A 5 3.42 11.46 -27.31
C HIS A 5 3.68 12.40 -26.13
N LEU A 6 3.09 13.60 -26.10
CA LEU A 6 3.22 14.52 -24.97
C LEU A 6 2.70 13.93 -23.65
N LEU A 7 1.55 13.26 -23.68
CA LEU A 7 0.99 12.61 -22.49
C LEU A 7 1.91 11.50 -21.99
N TRP A 8 2.40 10.63 -22.88
CA TRP A 8 3.36 9.57 -22.52
C TRP A 8 4.70 10.14 -22.03
N TRP A 9 5.23 11.17 -22.68
CA TRP A 9 6.44 11.87 -22.25
C TRP A 9 6.25 12.52 -20.88
N SER A 10 5.10 13.12 -20.60
CA SER A 10 4.82 13.71 -19.29
C SER A 10 4.78 12.66 -18.19
N LEU A 11 4.10 11.52 -18.41
CA LEU A 11 4.06 10.41 -17.46
C LEU A 11 5.44 9.76 -17.28
N GLY A 12 6.17 9.57 -18.38
CA GLY A 12 7.53 9.03 -18.37
C GLY A 12 8.52 9.95 -17.67
N ALA A 13 8.46 11.27 -17.91
CA ALA A 13 9.31 12.26 -17.26
C ALA A 13 9.05 12.33 -15.75
N VAL A 14 7.78 12.28 -15.33
CA VAL A 14 7.43 12.19 -13.90
C VAL A 14 7.99 10.89 -13.30
N GLY A 15 7.82 9.75 -13.98
CA GLY A 15 8.38 8.48 -13.54
C GLY A 15 9.92 8.49 -13.42
N LEU A 16 10.61 9.07 -14.40
CA LEU A 16 12.07 9.19 -14.41
C LEU A 16 12.56 10.15 -13.31
N LEU A 17 11.88 11.27 -13.10
CA LEU A 17 12.19 12.21 -12.02
C LEU A 17 12.03 11.53 -10.66
N MET A 18 10.94 10.78 -10.44
CA MET A 18 10.74 10.02 -9.21
C MET A 18 11.83 8.96 -9.01
N LEU A 19 12.25 8.27 -10.08
CA LEU A 19 13.34 7.32 -10.03
C LEU A 19 14.67 7.99 -9.66
N LEU A 20 14.99 9.13 -10.28
CA LEU A 20 16.20 9.89 -9.97
C LEU A 20 16.22 10.34 -8.50
N ILE A 21 15.12 10.92 -8.02
CA ILE A 21 14.95 11.29 -6.62
C ILE A 21 15.19 10.07 -5.72
N ARG A 22 14.62 8.92 -6.08
CA ARG A 22 14.78 7.69 -5.29
C ARG A 22 16.21 7.17 -5.26
N ILE A 23 16.93 7.22 -6.38
CA ILE A 23 18.34 6.82 -6.43
C ILE A 23 19.17 7.73 -5.52
N LEU A 24 18.91 9.04 -5.55
CA LEU A 24 19.58 10.02 -4.69
C LEU A 24 19.27 9.77 -3.21
N GLU A 25 18.00 9.51 -2.85
CA GLU A 25 17.60 9.15 -1.48
C GLU A 25 18.29 7.88 -0.99
N LEU A 26 18.37 6.84 -1.82
CA LEU A 26 19.03 5.58 -1.47
C LEU A 26 20.54 5.77 -1.29
N ALA A 27 21.18 6.52 -2.19
CA ALA A 27 22.59 6.86 -2.07
C ALA A 27 22.86 7.65 -0.78
N TRP A 28 22.02 8.64 -0.47
CA TRP A 28 22.12 9.45 0.73
C TRP A 28 21.91 8.63 2.02
N ALA A 29 20.90 7.76 2.03
CA ALA A 29 20.63 6.86 3.15
C ALA A 29 21.76 5.84 3.35
N LYS A 30 22.35 5.32 2.26
CA LYS A 30 23.47 4.38 2.35
C LYS A 30 24.75 5.06 2.84
N LEU A 31 25.04 6.27 2.36
CA LEU A 31 26.14 7.10 2.86
C LEU A 31 25.97 7.39 4.36
N ARG A 32 24.75 7.77 4.76
CA ARG A 32 24.40 7.98 6.17
C ARG A 32 24.61 6.71 7.00
N LEU A 33 24.14 5.57 6.52
CA LEU A 33 24.32 4.29 7.21
C LEU A 33 25.80 3.94 7.42
N VAL A 34 26.60 3.96 6.35
CA VAL A 34 28.02 3.56 6.42
C VAL A 34 28.81 4.49 7.35
N ASN A 35 28.53 5.79 7.31
CA ASN A 35 29.22 6.76 8.16
C ASN A 35 28.76 6.70 9.63
N ALA A 36 27.50 6.35 9.89
CA ALA A 36 26.92 6.41 11.23
C ALA A 36 26.92 5.07 11.98
N MET A 37 26.96 3.92 11.28
CA MET A 37 26.81 2.58 11.89
C MET A 37 27.90 2.22 12.91
N ALA A 38 29.09 2.82 12.83
CA ALA A 38 30.17 2.61 13.80
C ALA A 38 30.24 3.70 14.88
N LEU A 39 29.49 4.80 14.74
CA LEU A 39 29.57 5.96 15.64
C LEU A 39 28.61 5.84 16.82
N SER A 40 28.97 6.39 17.99
CA SER A 40 28.02 6.60 19.08
C SER A 40 27.01 7.70 18.73
N GLY A 41 25.87 7.74 19.42
CA GLY A 41 24.78 8.68 19.07
C GLY A 41 25.19 10.15 19.11
N ASP A 42 26.01 10.54 20.10
CA ASP A 42 26.51 11.92 20.24
C ASP A 42 27.43 12.33 19.09
N LYS A 43 28.07 11.36 18.42
CA LYS A 43 28.96 11.60 17.29
C LYS A 43 28.23 11.64 15.95
N GLN A 44 26.91 11.44 15.92
CA GLN A 44 26.10 11.50 14.70
C GLN A 44 25.55 12.91 14.41
N THR A 45 26.14 13.98 14.98
CA THR A 45 25.64 15.36 14.88
C THR A 45 25.51 15.84 13.43
N TYR A 46 26.43 15.47 12.54
CA TYR A 46 26.37 15.84 11.13
C TYR A 46 25.02 15.42 10.52
N TRP A 47 24.61 14.17 10.72
CA TRP A 47 23.35 13.63 10.19
C TRP A 47 22.10 14.07 10.95
N LYS A 48 22.28 14.64 12.14
CA LYS A 48 21.20 15.25 12.91
C LYS A 48 20.76 16.56 12.28
N MET A 49 21.68 17.36 11.75
CA MET A 49 21.40 18.71 11.24
C MET A 49 20.81 18.69 9.83
N GLU A 50 19.92 19.63 9.54
CA GLU A 50 19.39 19.84 8.19
C GLU A 50 20.52 20.35 7.26
N HIS A 51 20.68 19.73 6.08
CA HIS A 51 21.69 20.15 5.09
C HIS A 51 21.11 20.99 3.95
N TRP A 52 19.78 20.97 3.79
CA TRP A 52 19.07 21.65 2.70
C TRP A 52 17.95 22.51 3.29
N ASP A 53 18.14 23.83 3.32
CA ASP A 53 17.23 24.77 3.98
C ASP A 53 15.79 24.74 3.43
N TRP A 54 15.62 24.35 2.16
CA TRP A 54 14.31 24.26 1.51
C TRP A 54 13.55 22.96 1.81
N MET A 55 14.25 21.88 2.20
CA MET A 55 13.66 20.55 2.37
C MET A 55 12.61 20.49 3.51
N PRO A 56 12.83 21.10 4.68
CA PRO A 56 11.82 21.12 5.75
C PRO A 56 10.55 21.85 5.32
N GLY A 57 10.70 22.96 4.58
CA GLY A 57 9.58 23.69 3.99
C GLY A 57 8.78 22.82 3.02
N LEU A 58 9.47 22.09 2.14
CA LEU A 58 8.83 21.16 1.19
C LEU A 58 8.09 20.03 1.91
N LYS A 59 8.72 19.40 2.92
CA LYS A 59 8.11 18.34 3.72
C LYS A 59 6.86 18.83 4.45
N ARG A 60 6.97 19.96 5.14
CA ARG A 60 5.89 20.55 5.95
C ARG A 60 4.69 20.99 5.12
N ASN A 61 4.93 21.58 3.95
CA ASN A 61 3.91 22.28 3.17
C ASN A 61 3.41 21.51 1.95
N LEU A 62 4.14 20.50 1.47
CA LEU A 62 3.80 19.75 0.25
C LEU A 62 3.74 18.24 0.46
N ILE A 63 4.84 17.61 0.89
CA ILE A 63 4.95 16.13 0.93
C ILE A 63 4.06 15.55 2.04
N TYR A 64 4.21 16.03 3.27
CA TYR A 64 3.44 15.54 4.42
C TYR A 64 2.12 16.29 4.60
N ALA A 65 1.93 17.40 3.89
CA ALA A 65 0.75 18.23 4.05
C ALA A 65 -0.50 17.53 3.48
N PRO A 66 -1.57 17.38 4.27
CA PRO A 66 -2.88 17.00 3.73
C PRO A 66 -3.38 18.11 2.79
N LEU A 67 -4.31 17.76 1.89
CA LEU A 67 -4.90 18.73 0.96
C LEU A 67 -5.43 19.99 1.67
N TRP A 68 -6.16 19.80 2.77
CA TRP A 68 -6.67 20.88 3.61
C TRP A 68 -5.87 21.07 4.91
N LYS A 69 -6.52 20.91 6.08
CA LYS A 69 -5.94 21.25 7.38
C LYS A 69 -5.17 20.08 7.99
N LYS A 70 -5.89 19.04 8.41
CA LYS A 70 -5.32 17.91 9.19
C LYS A 70 -5.64 16.53 8.62
N ARG A 71 -6.77 16.40 7.91
CA ARG A 71 -7.30 15.09 7.51
C ARG A 71 -6.62 14.58 6.25
N HIS A 72 -6.01 13.40 6.34
CA HIS A 72 -5.51 12.64 5.20
C HIS A 72 -6.09 11.23 5.24
N ASN A 73 -5.91 10.52 6.36
CA ASN A 73 -6.27 9.11 6.49
C ASN A 73 -7.58 8.85 7.23
N ARG A 74 -8.14 9.86 7.91
CA ARG A 74 -9.51 9.75 8.40
C ARG A 74 -10.51 9.87 7.25
N GLU A 75 -11.24 8.78 7.01
CA GLU A 75 -12.33 8.69 6.06
C GLU A 75 -13.33 9.86 6.17
N ILE A 76 -13.66 10.48 5.03
CA ILE A 76 -14.71 11.49 4.97
C ILE A 76 -16.07 10.81 4.97
N ARG A 77 -16.83 10.93 6.05
CA ARG A 77 -18.25 10.56 6.06
C ARG A 77 -19.07 11.77 5.63
N LEU A 78 -19.61 11.74 4.41
CA LEU A 78 -20.61 12.69 3.92
C LEU A 78 -21.99 12.41 4.53
N SER A 79 -22.26 11.14 4.88
CA SER A 79 -23.43 10.71 5.66
C SER A 79 -23.10 9.42 6.43
N SER A 80 -24.05 8.86 7.20
CA SER A 80 -23.90 7.54 7.85
C SER A 80 -23.67 6.40 6.85
N VAL A 81 -24.00 6.62 5.57
CA VAL A 81 -23.93 5.62 4.48
C VAL A 81 -22.90 6.00 3.41
N ALA A 82 -22.56 7.29 3.25
CA ALA A 82 -21.62 7.78 2.25
C ALA A 82 -20.25 8.11 2.84
N ASN A 83 -19.28 7.25 2.58
CA ASN A 83 -17.86 7.47 2.85
C ASN A 83 -17.15 7.93 1.56
N MET A 84 -16.29 8.94 1.56
CA MET A 84 -15.56 9.43 0.37
C MET A 84 -14.05 9.09 0.45
N GLY A 85 -13.68 8.06 1.21
CA GLY A 85 -12.30 7.55 1.29
C GLY A 85 -11.32 8.53 1.93
N THR A 86 -10.02 8.29 1.71
CA THR A 86 -8.90 9.12 2.19
C THR A 86 -8.63 10.29 1.24
N LEU A 87 -8.17 11.41 1.80
CA LEU A 87 -7.84 12.60 1.03
C LEU A 87 -6.41 12.51 0.50
N PRO A 88 -6.13 12.92 -0.76
CA PRO A 88 -4.76 13.00 -1.25
C PRO A 88 -3.91 13.98 -0.42
N SER A 89 -2.59 13.76 -0.40
CA SER A 89 -1.65 14.80 0.03
C SER A 89 -1.66 15.93 -1.01
N ARG A 90 -1.08 17.09 -0.69
CA ARG A 90 -0.99 18.19 -1.68
C ARG A 90 -0.17 17.78 -2.90
N LEU A 91 0.91 17.02 -2.70
CA LEU A 91 1.69 16.47 -3.81
C LEU A 91 0.84 15.56 -4.71
N HIS A 92 0.09 14.61 -4.13
CA HIS A 92 -0.81 13.75 -4.90
C HIS A 92 -1.89 14.55 -5.62
N ALA A 93 -2.44 15.58 -4.99
CA ALA A 93 -3.43 16.45 -5.60
C ALA A 93 -2.86 17.27 -6.76
N LEU A 94 -1.63 17.80 -6.64
CA LEU A 94 -0.97 18.51 -7.74
C LEU A 94 -0.70 17.59 -8.93
N LEU A 95 -0.24 16.36 -8.69
CA LEU A 95 -0.04 15.37 -9.76
C LEU A 95 -1.36 15.03 -10.46
N LEU A 96 -2.43 14.80 -9.69
CA LEU A 96 -3.76 14.52 -10.22
C LEU A 96 -4.35 15.71 -11.00
N LEU A 97 -4.19 16.93 -10.48
CA LEU A 97 -4.64 18.16 -11.14
C LEU A 97 -3.86 18.40 -12.43
N GLY A 98 -2.54 18.19 -12.43
CA GLY A 98 -1.71 18.28 -13.63
C GLY A 98 -2.15 17.29 -14.70
N TYR A 99 -2.38 16.03 -14.32
CA TYR A 99 -2.90 15.01 -15.23
C TYR A 99 -4.31 15.34 -15.74
N LEU A 100 -5.22 15.79 -14.88
CA LEU A 100 -6.58 16.17 -15.29
C LEU A 100 -6.54 17.38 -16.24
N ALA A 101 -5.75 18.40 -15.92
CA ALA A 101 -5.56 19.57 -16.76
C ALA A 101 -4.98 19.20 -18.13
N SER A 102 -4.01 18.27 -18.19
CA SER A 102 -3.47 17.82 -19.48
C SER A 102 -4.49 17.05 -20.32
N ASN A 103 -5.32 16.20 -19.69
CA ASN A 103 -6.39 15.49 -20.41
C ASN A 103 -7.46 16.47 -20.93
N LEU A 104 -7.90 17.42 -20.09
CA LEU A 104 -8.86 18.44 -20.49
C LEU A 104 -8.30 19.33 -21.61
N ALA A 105 -7.05 19.76 -21.50
CA ALA A 105 -6.39 20.54 -22.55
C ALA A 105 -6.42 19.79 -23.88
N TYR A 106 -6.02 18.51 -23.90
CA TYR A 106 -6.04 17.74 -25.15
C TYR A 106 -7.45 17.45 -25.67
N LEU A 107 -8.42 17.25 -24.78
CA LEU A 107 -9.81 17.03 -25.17
C LEU A 107 -10.42 18.26 -25.88
N PHE A 108 -10.05 19.48 -25.46
CA PHE A 108 -10.61 20.74 -25.97
C PHE A 108 -9.76 21.47 -27.01
N VAL A 109 -8.54 21.00 -27.31
CA VAL A 109 -7.77 21.45 -28.48
C VAL A 109 -8.41 20.84 -29.73
N LEU A 110 -9.46 21.51 -30.19
CA LEU A 110 -10.25 21.18 -31.38
C LEU A 110 -10.20 22.36 -32.36
N ASP A 111 -10.52 22.12 -33.63
CA ASP A 111 -10.68 23.21 -34.60
C ASP A 111 -12.03 23.93 -34.42
N TRP A 112 -12.09 24.80 -33.42
CA TRP A 112 -13.26 25.64 -33.12
C TRP A 112 -13.64 26.61 -34.24
N LYS A 113 -12.76 26.83 -35.23
CA LYS A 113 -13.05 27.69 -36.38
C LYS A 113 -13.93 26.97 -37.41
N ASN A 114 -14.03 25.65 -37.33
CA ASN A 114 -14.88 24.87 -38.22
C ASN A 114 -16.36 25.08 -37.87
N ALA A 115 -17.13 25.69 -38.78
CA ALA A 115 -18.55 25.94 -38.59
C ALA A 115 -19.39 24.64 -38.57
N ASN A 116 -18.86 23.53 -39.09
CA ASN A 116 -19.54 22.25 -39.08
C ASN A 116 -19.47 21.59 -37.69
N ARG A 117 -20.55 21.73 -36.93
CA ARG A 117 -20.71 21.11 -35.60
C ARG A 117 -20.49 19.59 -35.58
N TYR A 118 -20.81 18.87 -36.65
CA TYR A 118 -20.64 17.42 -36.72
C TYR A 118 -19.19 17.03 -36.97
N ALA A 119 -18.44 17.84 -37.71
CA ALA A 119 -17.00 17.68 -37.85
C ALA A 119 -16.29 17.90 -36.51
N LEU A 120 -16.73 18.90 -35.74
CA LEU A 120 -16.23 19.14 -34.37
C LEU A 120 -16.55 17.95 -33.45
N CYS A 121 -17.77 17.41 -33.48
CA CYS A 121 -18.14 16.21 -32.72
C CYS A 121 -17.30 14.99 -33.14
N ALA A 122 -17.01 14.82 -34.43
CA ALA A 122 -16.18 13.74 -34.93
C ALA A 122 -14.72 13.86 -34.44
N GLU A 123 -14.17 15.08 -34.38
CA GLU A 123 -12.85 15.33 -33.79
C GLU A 123 -12.86 15.01 -32.29
N LEU A 124 -13.83 15.55 -31.54
CA LEU A 124 -13.99 15.28 -30.10
C LEU A 124 -14.07 13.78 -29.80
N ARG A 125 -14.85 13.03 -30.60
CA ARG A 125 -14.94 11.56 -30.55
C ARG A 125 -13.57 10.90 -30.72
N GLY A 126 -12.78 11.34 -31.71
CA GLY A 126 -11.44 10.82 -31.95
C GLY A 126 -10.47 11.10 -30.79
N ARG A 127 -10.53 12.31 -30.22
CA ARG A 127 -9.71 12.74 -29.08
C ARG A 127 -10.02 11.92 -27.83
N SER A 128 -11.30 11.86 -27.44
CA SER A 128 -11.75 11.18 -26.22
C SER A 128 -11.50 9.68 -26.27
N GLY A 129 -11.74 9.02 -27.41
CA GLY A 129 -11.45 7.59 -27.58
C GLY A 129 -9.95 7.29 -27.48
N THR A 130 -9.11 8.16 -28.05
CA THR A 130 -7.65 8.00 -27.96
C THR A 130 -7.14 8.20 -26.53
N LEU A 131 -7.64 9.23 -25.83
CA LEU A 131 -7.27 9.47 -24.43
C LEU A 131 -7.66 8.32 -23.52
N ALA A 132 -8.87 7.78 -23.70
CA ALA A 132 -9.36 6.69 -22.87
C ALA A 132 -8.42 5.49 -22.93
N VAL A 133 -8.06 5.05 -24.15
CA VAL A 133 -7.17 3.88 -24.33
C VAL A 133 -5.75 4.17 -23.83
N VAL A 134 -5.21 5.38 -24.05
CA VAL A 134 -3.89 5.75 -23.50
C VAL A 134 -3.90 5.72 -21.97
N SER A 135 -4.94 6.28 -21.35
CA SER A 135 -5.11 6.32 -19.91
C SER A 135 -5.28 4.93 -19.29
N MET A 136 -5.81 3.96 -20.04
CA MET A 136 -5.94 2.57 -19.58
C MET A 136 -4.61 1.84 -19.37
N VAL A 137 -3.52 2.26 -20.03
CA VAL A 137 -2.19 1.63 -19.84
C VAL A 137 -1.68 1.82 -18.39
N PRO A 138 -1.44 3.05 -17.90
CA PRO A 138 -1.07 3.28 -16.50
C PRO A 138 -2.16 2.83 -15.52
N LEU A 139 -3.44 2.85 -15.91
CA LEU A 139 -4.54 2.35 -15.08
C LEU A 139 -4.31 0.89 -14.63
N ILE A 140 -3.86 0.02 -15.53
CA ILE A 140 -3.56 -1.39 -15.19
C ILE A 140 -2.27 -1.53 -14.39
N ILE A 141 -1.24 -0.75 -14.71
CA ILE A 141 0.02 -0.75 -13.96
C ILE A 141 -0.25 -0.40 -12.49
N PHE A 142 -1.07 0.62 -12.23
CA PHE A 142 -1.42 1.06 -10.88
C PHE A 142 -2.34 0.10 -10.12
N ALA A 143 -3.04 -0.81 -10.81
CA ALA A 143 -3.87 -1.84 -10.18
C ALA A 143 -3.07 -3.08 -9.72
N GLY A 144 -1.89 -3.31 -10.28
CA GLY A 144 -1.09 -4.51 -10.03
C GLY A 144 -0.47 -4.56 -8.63
N ARG A 145 -0.63 -5.69 -7.93
CA ARG A 145 0.02 -5.92 -6.62
C ARG A 145 1.47 -6.37 -6.80
N ASN A 146 1.73 -7.19 -7.82
CA ASN A 146 3.07 -7.64 -8.18
C ASN A 146 3.75 -6.64 -9.13
N ASN A 147 3.75 -5.36 -8.74
CA ASN A 147 4.30 -4.28 -9.56
C ASN A 147 5.74 -3.94 -9.11
N PRO A 148 6.77 -4.17 -9.94
CA PRO A 148 8.15 -3.84 -9.59
C PRO A 148 8.37 -2.33 -9.37
N LEU A 149 7.53 -1.47 -9.97
CA LEU A 149 7.62 -0.02 -9.80
C LEU A 149 7.34 0.43 -8.37
N ILE A 150 6.56 -0.33 -7.59
CA ILE A 150 6.33 -0.04 -6.16
C ILE A 150 7.67 -0.01 -5.41
N ARG A 151 8.53 -1.01 -5.65
CA ARG A 151 9.85 -1.09 -5.03
C ARG A 151 10.83 -0.08 -5.63
N LEU A 152 10.78 0.09 -6.95
CA LEU A 152 11.72 0.92 -7.69
C LEU A 152 11.51 2.42 -7.40
N LEU A 153 10.26 2.87 -7.35
CA LEU A 153 9.88 4.28 -7.14
C LEU A 153 9.56 4.58 -5.67
N ASN A 154 9.50 3.57 -4.80
CA ASN A 154 9.17 3.72 -3.38
C ASN A 154 7.80 4.38 -3.14
N VAL A 155 6.82 4.02 -3.98
CA VAL A 155 5.44 4.51 -3.90
C VAL A 155 4.57 3.37 -3.42
N SER A 156 3.82 3.59 -2.34
CA SER A 156 2.95 2.57 -1.75
C SER A 156 1.85 2.12 -2.73
N PHE A 157 1.42 0.86 -2.58
CA PHE A 157 0.29 0.33 -3.34
C PHE A 157 -0.99 1.17 -3.15
N ASP A 158 -1.20 1.73 -1.97
CA ASP A 158 -2.36 2.59 -1.69
C ASP A 158 -2.34 3.88 -2.51
N THR A 159 -1.16 4.45 -2.72
CA THR A 159 -0.96 5.62 -3.59
C THR A 159 -1.24 5.26 -5.04
N TYR A 160 -0.76 4.12 -5.52
CA TYR A 160 -1.10 3.64 -6.87
C TYR A 160 -2.60 3.37 -7.02
N ASN A 161 -3.23 2.75 -6.03
CA ASN A 161 -4.67 2.51 -6.05
C ASN A 161 -5.46 3.84 -6.03
N LEU A 162 -4.98 4.86 -5.32
CA LEU A 162 -5.54 6.22 -5.42
C LEU A 162 -5.48 6.76 -6.85
N LEU A 163 -4.34 6.65 -7.53
CA LEU A 163 -4.18 7.06 -8.92
C LEU A 163 -5.08 6.23 -9.86
N HIS A 164 -5.12 4.89 -9.68
CA HIS A 164 -6.00 4.00 -10.43
C HIS A 164 -7.47 4.45 -10.37
N ARG A 165 -7.98 4.78 -9.17
CA ARG A 165 -9.36 5.25 -9.00
C ARG A 165 -9.63 6.56 -9.75
N TRP A 166 -8.71 7.51 -9.72
CA TRP A 166 -8.89 8.80 -10.41
C TRP A 166 -8.77 8.66 -11.93
N MET A 167 -7.74 7.98 -12.42
CA MET A 167 -7.56 7.73 -13.85
C MET A 167 -8.68 6.89 -14.44
N GLY A 168 -9.21 5.92 -13.68
CA GLY A 168 -10.36 5.11 -14.10
C GLY A 168 -11.60 5.97 -14.31
N ARG A 169 -11.87 6.95 -13.42
CA ARG A 169 -12.98 7.89 -13.60
C ARG A 169 -12.81 8.77 -14.84
N VAL A 170 -11.60 9.30 -15.06
CA VAL A 170 -11.29 10.12 -16.24
C VAL A 170 -11.49 9.30 -17.52
N ALA A 171 -10.94 8.08 -17.59
CA ALA A 171 -11.09 7.20 -18.75
C ALA A 171 -12.56 6.85 -19.02
N ILE A 172 -13.38 6.59 -17.99
CA ILE A 172 -14.81 6.31 -18.17
C ILE A 172 -15.55 7.56 -18.69
N VAL A 173 -15.24 8.75 -18.16
CA VAL A 173 -15.82 10.01 -18.67
C VAL A 173 -15.46 10.22 -20.15
N GLU A 174 -14.21 9.96 -20.53
CA GLU A 174 -13.76 10.03 -21.92
C GLU A 174 -14.49 9.04 -22.82
N VAL A 175 -14.75 7.82 -22.35
CA VAL A 175 -15.55 6.81 -23.08
C VAL A 175 -17.01 7.24 -23.23
N ILE A 176 -17.61 7.86 -22.20
CA ILE A 176 -18.96 8.41 -22.29
C ILE A 176 -18.99 9.54 -23.33
N ILE A 177 -18.02 10.46 -23.31
CA ILE A 177 -17.92 11.54 -24.30
C ILE A 177 -17.72 10.97 -25.71
N HIS A 178 -16.88 9.94 -25.87
CA HIS A 178 -16.68 9.23 -27.13
C HIS A 178 -18.00 8.65 -27.68
N PHE A 179 -18.75 7.94 -26.84
CA PHE A 179 -20.02 7.34 -27.22
C PHE A 179 -21.07 8.41 -27.57
N VAL A 180 -21.20 9.45 -26.76
CA VAL A 180 -22.16 10.54 -26.99
C VAL A 180 -21.82 11.32 -28.26
N ALA A 181 -20.55 11.65 -28.49
CA ALA A 181 -20.12 12.37 -29.69
C ALA A 181 -20.36 11.55 -30.97
N TRP A 182 -20.20 10.22 -30.91
CA TRP A 182 -20.62 9.32 -31.98
C TRP A 182 -22.14 9.34 -32.17
N ALA A 183 -22.91 9.18 -31.09
CA ALA A 183 -24.37 9.12 -31.15
C ALA A 183 -24.99 10.39 -31.73
N ILE A 184 -24.48 11.58 -31.38
CA ILE A 184 -24.98 12.86 -31.91
C ILE A 184 -24.88 12.92 -33.44
N VAL A 185 -23.73 12.52 -34.00
CA VAL A 185 -23.53 12.52 -35.45
C VAL A 185 -24.42 11.45 -36.10
N GLN A 186 -24.55 10.29 -35.47
CA GLN A 186 -25.33 9.18 -36.01
C GLN A 186 -26.84 9.44 -36.00
N VAL A 187 -27.37 10.10 -34.97
CA VAL A 187 -28.78 10.53 -34.91
C VAL A 187 -29.08 11.57 -35.98
N ALA A 188 -28.13 12.44 -36.30
CA ALA A 188 -28.31 13.43 -37.36
C ALA A 188 -28.31 12.83 -38.77
N ASP A 189 -27.61 11.71 -38.97
CA ASP A 189 -27.49 10.99 -40.24
C ASP A 189 -28.70 10.08 -40.50
N ASP A 190 -28.97 9.14 -39.59
CA ASP A 190 -29.96 8.06 -39.78
C ASP A 190 -31.08 8.03 -38.71
N GLY A 191 -31.15 9.03 -37.84
CA GLY A 191 -32.09 9.05 -36.71
C GLY A 191 -31.82 7.97 -35.65
N TRP A 192 -32.72 7.87 -34.67
CA TRP A 192 -32.60 6.91 -33.56
C TRP A 192 -32.71 5.44 -34.00
N ALA A 193 -33.46 5.17 -35.08
CA ALA A 193 -33.59 3.82 -35.64
C ALA A 193 -32.24 3.34 -36.23
N GLY A 194 -31.51 4.22 -36.91
CA GLY A 194 -30.17 3.91 -37.42
C GLY A 194 -29.16 3.65 -36.32
N VAL A 195 -29.20 4.44 -35.22
CA VAL A 195 -28.37 4.19 -34.03
C VAL A 195 -28.62 2.79 -33.47
N GLN A 196 -29.90 2.42 -33.25
CA GLN A 196 -30.25 1.10 -32.74
C GLN A 196 -29.80 -0.01 -33.69
N HIS A 197 -29.98 0.16 -35.00
CA HIS A 197 -29.56 -0.82 -35.98
C HIS A 197 -28.04 -1.07 -35.93
N ARG A 198 -27.21 -0.01 -35.91
CA ARG A 198 -25.75 -0.14 -35.85
C ARG A 198 -25.28 -0.73 -34.52
N ILE A 199 -25.89 -0.36 -33.39
CA ILE A 199 -25.56 -0.96 -32.07
C ILE A 199 -25.79 -2.47 -32.06
N LEU A 200 -26.80 -2.97 -32.78
CA LEU A 200 -27.17 -4.39 -32.77
C LEU A 200 -26.44 -5.23 -33.84
N HIS A 201 -26.14 -4.65 -35.00
CA HIS A 201 -25.69 -5.41 -36.18
C HIS A 201 -24.27 -5.10 -36.65
N ASP A 202 -23.72 -3.93 -36.34
CA ASP A 202 -22.35 -3.58 -36.73
C ASP A 202 -21.36 -4.00 -35.64
N ARG A 203 -20.51 -4.99 -35.95
CA ARG A 203 -19.50 -5.53 -35.03
C ARG A 203 -18.63 -4.43 -34.40
N PHE A 204 -18.29 -3.39 -35.15
CA PHE A 204 -17.48 -2.27 -34.64
C PHE A 204 -18.25 -1.49 -33.57
N ILE A 205 -19.51 -1.13 -33.82
CA ILE A 205 -20.33 -0.34 -32.90
C ILE A 205 -20.86 -1.18 -31.73
N THR A 206 -21.28 -2.42 -31.97
CA THR A 206 -21.75 -3.35 -30.93
C THR A 206 -20.66 -3.57 -29.89
N SER A 207 -19.44 -3.91 -30.32
CA SER A 207 -18.32 -4.15 -29.40
C SER A 207 -17.97 -2.90 -28.59
N GLY A 208 -17.92 -1.72 -29.22
CA GLY A 208 -17.71 -0.44 -28.52
C GLY A 208 -18.81 -0.14 -27.48
N THR A 209 -20.07 -0.41 -27.83
CA THR A 209 -21.22 -0.16 -26.95
C THR A 209 -21.22 -1.10 -25.74
N VAL A 210 -20.98 -2.40 -25.94
CA VAL A 210 -20.88 -3.37 -24.83
C VAL A 210 -19.73 -3.00 -23.90
N GLY A 211 -18.57 -2.60 -24.44
CA GLY A 211 -17.45 -2.12 -23.64
C GLY A 211 -17.78 -0.87 -22.83
N ALA A 212 -18.46 0.12 -23.43
CA ALA A 212 -18.88 1.34 -22.75
C ALA A 212 -19.90 1.05 -21.62
N VAL A 213 -20.88 0.18 -21.86
CA VAL A 213 -21.85 -0.24 -20.84
C VAL A 213 -21.14 -0.94 -19.68
N ALA A 214 -20.19 -1.83 -19.94
CA ALA A 214 -19.40 -2.49 -18.89
C ALA A 214 -18.63 -1.47 -18.03
N MET A 215 -18.02 -0.45 -18.65
CA MET A 215 -17.32 0.63 -17.97
C MET A 215 -18.25 1.52 -17.12
N VAL A 216 -19.47 1.79 -17.59
CA VAL A 216 -20.49 2.51 -16.81
C VAL A 216 -20.96 1.70 -15.60
N ILE A 217 -21.17 0.39 -15.75
CA ILE A 217 -21.52 -0.50 -14.63
C ILE A 217 -20.36 -0.54 -13.62
N ILE A 218 -19.11 -0.55 -14.07
CA ILE A 218 -17.93 -0.39 -13.20
C ILE A 218 -18.02 0.92 -12.41
N LEU A 219 -18.36 2.05 -13.04
CA LEU A 219 -18.45 3.34 -12.35
C LEU A 219 -19.52 3.34 -11.26
N ILE A 220 -20.70 2.81 -11.57
CA ILE A 220 -21.83 2.75 -10.63
C ILE A 220 -21.51 1.79 -9.48
N SER A 221 -21.01 0.59 -9.78
CA SER A 221 -20.63 -0.40 -8.76
C SER A 221 -19.46 0.06 -7.87
N ALA A 222 -18.55 0.87 -8.41
CA ALA A 222 -17.45 1.48 -7.66
C ALA A 222 -17.87 2.65 -6.76
N PHE A 223 -19.13 3.06 -6.80
CA PHE A 223 -19.64 4.09 -5.92
C PHE A 223 -19.50 3.66 -4.46
N SER A 224 -18.97 4.56 -3.64
CA SER A 224 -18.43 4.20 -2.35
C SER A 224 -19.42 3.50 -1.39
N PRO A 225 -20.67 3.95 -1.21
CA PRO A 225 -21.66 3.23 -0.42
C PRO A 225 -21.86 1.76 -0.85
N LEU A 226 -21.99 1.54 -2.16
CA LEU A 226 -22.26 0.23 -2.74
C LEU A 226 -21.04 -0.68 -2.58
N ARG A 227 -19.85 -0.14 -2.85
CA ARG A 227 -18.57 -0.82 -2.66
C ARG A 227 -18.35 -1.26 -1.21
N HIS A 228 -18.61 -0.41 -0.21
CA HIS A 228 -18.38 -0.79 1.18
C HIS A 228 -19.43 -1.80 1.68
N ALA A 229 -20.66 -1.74 1.19
CA ALA A 229 -21.72 -2.69 1.55
C ALA A 229 -21.46 -4.10 0.96
N PHE A 230 -20.98 -4.17 -0.28
CA PHE A 230 -20.80 -5.43 -1.02
C PHE A 230 -19.40 -5.54 -1.64
N TYR A 231 -18.35 -5.32 -0.85
CA TYR A 231 -16.97 -5.22 -1.34
C TYR A 231 -16.52 -6.41 -2.21
N GLU A 232 -16.81 -7.62 -1.77
CA GLU A 232 -16.40 -8.85 -2.46
C GLU A 232 -17.14 -9.02 -3.80
N THR A 233 -18.44 -8.73 -3.82
CA THR A 233 -19.24 -8.74 -5.04
C THR A 233 -18.74 -7.66 -6.01
N PHE A 234 -18.54 -6.44 -5.52
CA PHE A 234 -17.97 -5.35 -6.29
C PHE A 234 -16.64 -5.75 -6.92
N LEU A 235 -15.70 -6.31 -6.14
CA LEU A 235 -14.36 -6.63 -6.63
C LEU A 235 -14.40 -7.68 -7.74
N ASN A 236 -15.20 -8.74 -7.57
CA ASN A 236 -15.35 -9.79 -8.58
C ASN A 236 -16.04 -9.28 -9.85
N THR A 237 -17.15 -8.56 -9.71
CA THR A 237 -17.86 -7.94 -10.84
C THR A 237 -16.97 -6.95 -11.58
N HIS A 238 -16.18 -6.14 -10.87
CA HIS A 238 -15.25 -5.19 -11.46
C HIS A 238 -14.19 -5.89 -12.32
N ILE A 239 -13.61 -6.99 -11.83
CA ILE A 239 -12.59 -7.76 -12.56
C ILE A 239 -13.17 -8.38 -13.84
N ILE A 240 -14.39 -8.95 -13.75
CA ILE A 240 -15.08 -9.56 -14.90
C ILE A 240 -15.43 -8.50 -15.94
N LEU A 241 -16.03 -7.38 -15.52
CA LEU A 241 -16.39 -6.28 -16.42
C LEU A 241 -15.16 -5.60 -17.04
N ALA A 242 -14.04 -5.53 -16.31
CA ALA A 242 -12.79 -5.01 -16.86
C ALA A 242 -12.26 -5.92 -17.98
N LEU A 243 -12.31 -7.24 -17.81
CA LEU A 243 -11.95 -8.20 -18.86
C LEU A 243 -12.86 -8.06 -20.09
N ILE A 244 -14.18 -7.96 -19.87
CA ILE A 244 -15.15 -7.73 -20.95
C ILE A 244 -14.83 -6.43 -21.69
N SER A 245 -14.59 -5.34 -20.96
CA SER A 245 -14.20 -4.05 -21.53
C SER A 245 -12.94 -4.18 -22.39
N PHE A 246 -11.90 -4.88 -21.93
CA PHE A 246 -10.67 -5.03 -22.72
C PHE A 246 -10.87 -5.84 -24.00
N ILE A 247 -11.61 -6.96 -23.93
CA ILE A 247 -11.92 -7.77 -25.10
C ILE A 247 -12.77 -6.98 -26.09
N CYS A 248 -13.80 -6.29 -25.61
CA CYS A 248 -14.66 -5.43 -26.42
C CYS A 248 -13.89 -4.29 -27.08
N THR A 249 -12.99 -3.60 -26.36
CA THR A 249 -12.13 -2.55 -26.92
C THR A 249 -11.16 -3.12 -27.96
N TRP A 250 -10.61 -4.31 -27.75
CA TRP A 250 -9.74 -4.96 -28.74
C TRP A 250 -10.51 -5.28 -30.03
N VAL A 251 -11.71 -5.86 -29.92
CA VAL A 251 -12.58 -6.12 -31.07
C VAL A 251 -12.99 -4.81 -31.75
N HIS A 252 -13.32 -3.77 -30.99
CA HIS A 252 -13.65 -2.45 -31.52
C HIS A 252 -12.47 -1.86 -32.32
N CYS A 253 -11.24 -1.91 -31.81
CA CYS A 253 -10.08 -1.37 -32.52
C CYS A 253 -9.71 -2.16 -33.79
N THR A 254 -9.92 -3.47 -33.79
CA THR A 254 -9.55 -4.37 -34.91
C THR A 254 -10.63 -4.47 -35.98
N SER A 255 -11.90 -4.30 -35.61
CA SER A 255 -13.04 -4.40 -36.54
C SER A 255 -13.31 -3.10 -37.32
N ALA A 256 -12.49 -2.06 -37.12
CA ALA A 256 -12.60 -0.84 -37.89
C ALA A 256 -12.30 -1.10 -39.38
N ALA A 257 -13.01 -0.42 -40.28
CA ALA A 257 -12.84 -0.55 -41.73
C ALA A 257 -11.49 0.00 -42.28
N VAL A 258 -10.49 0.21 -41.42
CA VAL A 258 -9.16 0.68 -41.77
C VAL A 258 -8.21 -0.52 -41.86
N PRO A 259 -7.46 -0.70 -42.97
CA PRO A 259 -6.48 -1.78 -43.09
C PRO A 259 -5.47 -1.75 -41.93
N GLY A 260 -5.36 -2.87 -41.19
CA GLY A 260 -4.48 -2.96 -40.01
C GLY A 260 -5.12 -2.52 -38.68
N GLY A 261 -6.40 -2.13 -38.69
CA GLY A 261 -7.13 -1.68 -37.50
C GLY A 261 -6.80 -0.25 -37.08
N LEU A 262 -7.36 0.17 -35.95
CA LEU A 262 -7.11 1.49 -35.39
C LEU A 262 -5.67 1.62 -34.81
N PRO A 263 -5.06 2.81 -34.82
CA PRO A 263 -3.73 3.06 -34.22
C PRO A 263 -3.60 2.68 -32.74
N GLN A 264 -4.72 2.57 -32.03
CA GLN A 264 -4.82 2.21 -30.62
C GLN A 264 -4.72 0.69 -30.38
N THR A 265 -4.77 -0.14 -31.43
CA THR A 265 -4.73 -1.61 -31.33
C THR A 265 -3.49 -2.14 -30.56
N PRO A 266 -2.26 -1.64 -30.79
CA PRO A 266 -1.09 -2.08 -30.02
C PRO A 266 -1.21 -1.76 -28.52
N TRP A 267 -1.86 -0.65 -28.15
CA TRP A 267 -2.02 -0.25 -26.75
C TRP A 267 -2.97 -1.18 -26.00
N ILE A 268 -4.10 -1.56 -26.60
CA ILE A 268 -5.03 -2.50 -25.97
C ILE A 268 -4.45 -3.91 -25.86
N LEU A 269 -3.63 -4.34 -26.85
CA LEU A 269 -2.87 -5.58 -26.73
C LEU A 269 -1.88 -5.53 -25.56
N ALA A 270 -1.13 -4.44 -25.41
CA ALA A 270 -0.24 -4.26 -24.26
C ALA A 270 -1.01 -4.29 -22.92
N ILE A 271 -2.19 -3.65 -22.84
CA ILE A 271 -3.06 -3.68 -21.66
C ILE A 271 -3.47 -5.11 -21.31
N LEU A 272 -3.95 -5.88 -22.30
CA LEU A 272 -4.35 -7.28 -22.13
C LEU A 272 -3.16 -8.14 -21.67
N THR A 273 -2.00 -8.00 -22.31
CA THR A 273 -0.78 -8.74 -21.94
C THR A 273 -0.33 -8.42 -20.52
N LEU A 274 -0.27 -7.13 -20.15
CA LEU A 274 0.11 -6.72 -18.80
C LEU A 274 -0.86 -7.24 -17.74
N TRP A 275 -2.17 -7.17 -18.02
CA TRP A 275 -3.19 -7.67 -17.11
C TRP A 275 -3.09 -9.19 -16.91
N LEU A 276 -2.99 -9.96 -18.01
CA LEU A 276 -2.84 -11.42 -17.95
C LEU A 276 -1.54 -11.82 -17.24
N ALA A 277 -0.43 -11.14 -17.53
CA ALA A 277 0.86 -11.39 -16.90
C ALA A 277 0.81 -11.16 -15.38
N GLU A 278 0.16 -10.09 -14.91
CA GLU A 278 0.01 -9.80 -13.48
C GLU A 278 -0.81 -10.89 -12.77
N ARG A 279 -1.91 -11.34 -13.40
CA ARG A 279 -2.75 -12.42 -12.87
C ARG A 279 -2.00 -13.75 -12.83
N ALA A 280 -1.29 -14.10 -13.88
CA ALA A 280 -0.46 -15.30 -13.94
C ALA A 280 0.64 -15.28 -12.87
N ALA A 281 1.35 -14.15 -12.75
CA ALA A 281 2.39 -13.97 -11.72
C ALA A 281 1.83 -14.14 -10.30
N ARG A 282 0.61 -13.66 -10.04
CA ARG A 282 -0.07 -13.85 -8.75
C ARG A 282 -0.38 -15.32 -8.47
N MET A 283 -0.90 -16.05 -9.45
CA MET A 283 -1.18 -17.49 -9.30
C MET A 283 0.09 -18.31 -9.11
N ILE A 284 1.14 -18.02 -9.87
CA ILE A 284 2.45 -18.67 -9.74
C ILE A 284 3.03 -18.42 -8.35
N ARG A 285 3.03 -17.17 -7.87
CA ARG A 285 3.55 -16.81 -6.54
C ARG A 285 2.75 -17.48 -5.41
N LEU A 286 1.43 -17.52 -5.54
CA LEU A 286 0.55 -18.20 -4.60
C LEU A 286 0.86 -19.70 -4.56
N ALA A 287 0.96 -20.36 -5.71
CA ALA A 287 1.30 -21.78 -5.78
C ALA A 287 2.70 -22.06 -5.18
N TYR A 288 3.68 -21.24 -5.56
CA TYR A 288 5.07 -21.39 -5.09
C TYR A 288 5.19 -21.27 -3.56
N ALA A 289 4.61 -20.24 -2.96
CA ALA A 289 4.73 -20.02 -1.52
C ALA A 289 3.97 -21.08 -0.68
N ASN A 290 2.88 -21.64 -1.23
CA ASN A 290 1.98 -22.49 -0.45
C ASN A 290 2.13 -23.99 -0.69
N TRP A 291 2.88 -24.41 -1.71
CA TRP A 291 3.03 -25.81 -2.07
C TRP A 291 4.51 -26.18 -2.27
N SER A 292 4.92 -27.24 -1.58
CA SER A 292 6.19 -27.95 -1.78
C SER A 292 5.99 -29.46 -1.65
N SER A 293 7.05 -30.24 -1.88
CA SER A 293 7.06 -31.68 -1.57
C SER A 293 6.81 -31.98 -0.08
N ARG A 294 7.02 -30.99 0.80
CA ARG A 294 6.77 -31.08 2.24
C ARG A 294 5.31 -30.86 2.66
N GLY A 295 4.41 -30.58 1.71
CA GLY A 295 2.99 -30.37 1.95
C GLY A 295 2.50 -28.97 1.60
N PHE A 296 1.36 -28.62 2.20
CA PHE A 296 0.66 -27.35 1.99
C PHE A 296 0.82 -26.42 3.19
N THR A 297 0.51 -25.14 2.99
CA THR A 297 0.46 -24.18 4.09
C THR A 297 -0.71 -24.45 5.03
N GLU A 298 -0.39 -24.51 6.32
CA GLU A 298 -1.35 -24.66 7.42
C GLU A 298 -1.33 -23.42 8.29
N ALA A 299 -2.49 -23.02 8.80
CA ALA A 299 -2.65 -21.92 9.74
C ALA A 299 -3.18 -22.43 11.08
N ILE A 300 -2.47 -22.08 12.14
CA ILE A 300 -2.87 -22.28 13.53
C ILE A 300 -3.50 -20.98 14.01
N VAL A 301 -4.77 -21.03 14.41
CA VAL A 301 -5.57 -19.88 14.83
C VAL A 301 -5.87 -19.99 16.32
N GLU A 302 -5.38 -19.03 17.09
CA GLU A 302 -5.54 -18.97 18.54
C GLU A 302 -6.39 -17.76 18.93
N PRO A 303 -7.43 -17.91 19.78
CA PRO A 303 -8.19 -16.79 20.29
C PRO A 303 -7.35 -15.94 21.26
N MET A 304 -7.39 -14.62 21.10
CA MET A 304 -6.67 -13.66 21.94
C MET A 304 -7.65 -12.68 22.62
N PRO A 305 -7.28 -12.05 23.75
CA PRO A 305 -8.08 -11.03 24.39
C PRO A 305 -8.37 -9.84 23.47
N GLY A 306 -9.44 -9.08 23.75
CA GLY A 306 -9.79 -7.89 22.95
C GLY A 306 -10.36 -8.19 21.56
N GLU A 307 -11.08 -9.30 21.40
CA GLU A 307 -11.66 -9.77 20.14
C GLU A 307 -10.64 -9.88 19.00
N ALA A 308 -9.52 -10.57 19.23
CA ALA A 308 -8.50 -10.78 18.22
C ALA A 308 -8.12 -12.26 18.11
N CYS A 309 -7.48 -12.63 17.00
CA CYS A 309 -6.88 -13.94 16.83
C CYS A 309 -5.39 -13.79 16.53
N ARG A 310 -4.57 -14.65 17.13
CA ARG A 310 -3.20 -14.86 16.70
C ARG A 310 -3.20 -15.97 15.66
N VAL A 311 -2.74 -15.68 14.47
CA VAL A 311 -2.69 -16.65 13.36
C VAL A 311 -1.25 -16.90 13.00
N THR A 312 -0.77 -18.13 13.19
CA THR A 312 0.57 -18.56 12.78
C THR A 312 0.45 -19.46 11.56
N MET A 313 1.06 -19.05 10.45
CA MET A 313 1.09 -19.81 9.20
C MET A 313 2.43 -20.51 9.06
N HIS A 314 2.40 -21.82 8.80
CA HIS A 314 3.58 -22.62 8.52
C HIS A 314 3.73 -22.81 7.02
N LEU A 315 4.68 -22.08 6.42
CA LEU A 315 4.96 -22.15 4.99
C LEU A 315 5.91 -23.32 4.71
N PRO A 316 5.60 -24.18 3.71
CA PRO A 316 6.42 -25.34 3.38
C PRO A 316 7.72 -24.97 2.64
N ARG A 317 7.90 -23.68 2.31
CA ARG A 317 9.10 -23.11 1.68
C ARG A 317 9.67 -21.97 2.52
N PHE A 318 10.96 -21.73 2.36
CA PHE A 318 11.60 -20.50 2.83
C PHE A 318 11.06 -19.29 2.07
N VAL A 319 10.67 -18.28 2.81
CA VAL A 319 10.27 -16.97 2.29
C VAL A 319 11.05 -15.92 3.06
N ASP A 320 11.84 -15.11 2.35
CA ASP A 320 12.57 -14.00 2.94
C ASP A 320 11.59 -12.88 3.32
N VAL A 321 11.33 -12.74 4.63
CA VAL A 321 10.43 -11.75 5.20
C VAL A 321 11.26 -10.63 5.82
N LYS A 322 10.92 -9.39 5.47
CA LYS A 322 11.56 -8.18 5.98
C LYS A 322 10.63 -7.42 6.92
N PRO A 323 11.18 -6.58 7.82
CA PRO A 323 10.39 -5.70 8.66
C PRO A 323 9.44 -4.81 7.86
N GLY A 324 8.26 -4.56 8.42
CA GLY A 324 7.24 -3.70 7.83
C GLY A 324 6.45 -4.35 6.68
N GLN A 325 6.65 -5.64 6.40
CA GLN A 325 5.93 -6.33 5.35
C GLN A 325 4.53 -6.82 5.79
N HIS A 326 3.64 -6.96 4.82
CA HIS A 326 2.32 -7.55 5.00
C HIS A 326 2.08 -8.65 3.95
N ALA A 327 1.07 -9.48 4.18
CA ALA A 327 0.69 -10.53 3.25
C ALA A 327 -0.84 -10.61 3.13
N TYR A 328 -1.32 -11.11 2.00
CA TYR A 328 -2.72 -11.40 1.79
C TYR A 328 -3.00 -12.86 2.12
N LEU A 329 -3.98 -13.10 2.97
CA LEU A 329 -4.31 -14.42 3.48
C LEU A 329 -5.66 -14.90 2.96
N ARG A 330 -5.76 -16.21 2.73
CA ARG A 330 -6.99 -16.93 2.38
C ARG A 330 -7.13 -18.12 3.31
N PHE A 331 -8.33 -18.40 3.80
CA PHE A 331 -8.57 -19.52 4.73
C PHE A 331 -9.56 -20.51 4.13
N GLY A 332 -9.15 -21.77 4.06
CA GLY A 332 -10.00 -22.89 3.66
C GLY A 332 -11.08 -23.17 4.70
N GLY A 333 -12.26 -23.60 4.24
CA GLY A 333 -13.41 -23.89 5.11
C GLY A 333 -14.20 -22.67 5.59
N LEU A 334 -13.74 -21.44 5.31
CA LEU A 334 -14.48 -20.20 5.61
C LEU A 334 -14.92 -19.49 4.32
N ARG A 335 -14.02 -18.71 3.72
CA ARG A 335 -14.23 -18.03 2.44
C ARG A 335 -12.92 -18.06 1.66
N CYS A 336 -12.69 -19.17 0.98
CA CYS A 336 -11.40 -19.49 0.34
C CYS A 336 -11.01 -18.55 -0.81
N TRP A 337 -11.98 -17.86 -1.41
CA TRP A 337 -11.76 -16.94 -2.53
C TRP A 337 -11.49 -15.50 -2.08
N GLU A 338 -11.76 -15.16 -0.83
CA GLU A 338 -11.51 -13.83 -0.30
C GLU A 338 -10.03 -13.68 0.10
N SER A 339 -9.45 -12.54 -0.25
CA SER A 339 -8.02 -12.25 -0.07
C SER A 339 -7.86 -11.00 0.79
N HIS A 340 -7.51 -11.20 2.06
CA HIS A 340 -7.47 -10.13 3.06
C HIS A 340 -6.02 -9.82 3.49
N PRO A 341 -5.59 -8.54 3.45
CA PRO A 341 -4.23 -8.14 3.84
C PRO A 341 -4.06 -8.03 5.36
N PHE A 342 -2.95 -8.56 5.86
CA PHE A 342 -2.56 -8.46 7.28
C PHE A 342 -1.05 -8.20 7.41
N SER A 343 -0.68 -7.32 8.35
CA SER A 343 0.72 -7.08 8.70
C SER A 343 1.36 -8.30 9.33
N ILE A 344 2.56 -8.62 8.88
CA ILE A 344 3.37 -9.66 9.48
C ILE A 344 3.88 -9.13 10.82
N ALA A 345 3.44 -9.75 11.91
CA ALA A 345 3.82 -9.36 13.25
C ALA A 345 5.17 -9.97 13.65
N TRP A 346 5.37 -11.24 13.30
CA TRP A 346 6.59 -11.97 13.64
C TRP A 346 6.85 -13.05 12.60
N PHE A 347 8.10 -13.45 12.45
CA PHE A 347 8.47 -14.57 11.60
C PHE A 347 9.69 -15.31 12.17
N GLU A 348 9.74 -16.61 11.88
CA GLU A 348 10.83 -17.51 12.26
C GLU A 348 11.14 -18.45 11.10
N HIS A 349 12.42 -18.57 10.76
CA HIS A 349 12.85 -19.51 9.73
C HIS A 349 13.14 -20.86 10.37
N SER A 350 12.63 -21.92 9.75
CA SER A 350 12.94 -23.29 10.11
C SER A 350 14.14 -23.73 9.31
N TYR A 351 15.15 -24.32 9.96
CA TYR A 351 16.37 -24.79 9.33
C TYR A 351 16.36 -26.31 9.21
N GLY A 352 16.95 -26.83 8.13
CA GLY A 352 17.11 -28.27 7.95
C GLY A 352 18.09 -28.87 8.95
N SER A 353 18.03 -30.20 9.12
CA SER A 353 18.98 -30.96 9.93
C SER A 353 20.37 -31.04 9.30
N GLU A 354 20.45 -30.99 7.96
CA GLU A 354 21.71 -31.13 7.22
C GLU A 354 22.57 -29.85 7.30
N PRO A 355 23.81 -29.92 7.80
CA PRO A 355 24.75 -28.81 7.76
C PRO A 355 25.16 -28.50 6.32
N VAL A 356 25.32 -27.21 5.97
CA VAL A 356 25.99 -26.84 4.72
C VAL A 356 27.50 -27.04 4.93
N LEU A 357 28.13 -27.81 4.04
CA LEU A 357 29.58 -27.97 4.04
C LEU A 357 30.24 -26.58 3.94
N PRO A 358 31.15 -26.22 4.86
CA PRO A 358 31.84 -24.94 4.81
C PRO A 358 32.63 -24.84 3.50
N ILE A 359 32.46 -23.73 2.79
CA ILE A 359 33.15 -23.45 1.52
C ILE A 359 34.59 -22.94 1.73
N THR A 360 35.00 -22.77 2.99
CA THR A 360 36.29 -22.22 3.41
C THR A 360 36.77 -22.94 4.67
N GLU A 361 37.99 -23.50 4.65
CA GLU A 361 38.58 -24.32 5.72
C GLU A 361 38.98 -23.56 7.00
N LYS A 362 38.72 -22.25 7.12
CA LYS A 362 39.41 -21.39 8.11
C LYS A 362 38.55 -20.63 9.10
N GLU A 363 37.27 -20.94 9.27
CA GLU A 363 36.47 -20.31 10.32
C GLU A 363 35.74 -21.36 11.18
N ASP A 364 35.99 -21.34 12.49
CA ASP A 364 35.25 -22.09 13.53
C ASP A 364 33.82 -21.55 13.67
N ILE A 365 33.08 -21.51 12.56
CA ILE A 365 31.69 -21.06 12.51
C ILE A 365 30.82 -22.31 12.46
N GLU A 366 29.85 -22.39 13.39
CA GLU A 366 28.79 -23.41 13.33
C GLU A 366 28.28 -23.56 11.90
N PRO A 367 28.21 -24.79 11.36
CA PRO A 367 27.88 -24.99 9.96
C PRO A 367 26.51 -24.38 9.66
N ALA A 368 26.48 -23.39 8.76
CA ALA A 368 25.26 -22.70 8.38
C ALA A 368 24.25 -23.74 7.87
N ARG A 369 23.05 -23.79 8.45
CA ARG A 369 22.00 -24.71 8.00
C ARG A 369 21.18 -24.06 6.90
N LYS A 370 20.74 -24.81 5.89
CA LYS A 370 19.86 -24.25 4.85
C LYS A 370 18.48 -23.96 5.46
N PRO A 371 17.90 -22.77 5.25
CA PRO A 371 16.53 -22.52 5.64
C PRO A 371 15.59 -23.34 4.76
N VAL A 372 14.67 -24.04 5.41
CA VAL A 372 13.79 -25.06 4.85
C VAL A 372 12.36 -24.55 4.77
N GLY A 373 11.89 -23.86 5.81
CA GLY A 373 10.53 -23.35 5.92
C GLY A 373 10.49 -22.00 6.61
N THR A 374 9.32 -21.38 6.66
CA THR A 374 9.14 -20.10 7.37
C THR A 374 7.79 -20.09 8.06
N SER A 375 7.78 -19.77 9.34
CA SER A 375 6.58 -19.57 10.13
C SER A 375 6.31 -18.07 10.25
N VAL A 376 5.12 -17.63 9.88
CA VAL A 376 4.75 -16.20 9.86
C VAL A 376 3.53 -16.01 10.74
N THR A 377 3.60 -15.10 11.72
CA THR A 377 2.50 -14.85 12.65
C THR A 377 1.87 -13.47 12.44
N PHE A 378 0.55 -13.43 12.56
CA PHE A 378 -0.31 -12.27 12.39
C PHE A 378 -1.18 -12.08 13.63
N ILE A 379 -1.57 -10.83 13.91
CA ILE A 379 -2.63 -10.51 14.87
C ILE A 379 -3.80 -9.92 14.09
N ILE A 380 -4.92 -10.62 14.11
CA ILE A 380 -6.13 -10.28 13.34
C ILE A 380 -7.22 -9.86 14.30
N GLY A 381 -7.55 -8.56 14.31
CA GLY A 381 -8.70 -8.04 15.05
C GLY A 381 -10.02 -8.44 14.40
N ALA A 382 -10.99 -8.87 15.21
CA ALA A 382 -12.33 -9.22 14.74
C ALA A 382 -13.13 -7.95 14.45
N HIS A 383 -13.44 -7.72 13.17
CA HIS A 383 -14.30 -6.63 12.72
C HIS A 383 -15.64 -7.19 12.24
N THR A 384 -16.20 -6.68 11.15
CA THR A 384 -17.37 -7.24 10.47
C THR A 384 -16.93 -8.22 9.37
N GLY A 385 -17.80 -9.16 8.99
CA GLY A 385 -17.54 -10.06 7.86
C GLY A 385 -16.53 -11.18 8.17
N PHE A 386 -15.46 -11.26 7.37
CA PHE A 386 -14.51 -12.38 7.38
C PHE A 386 -13.79 -12.57 8.72
N THR A 387 -13.20 -11.51 9.26
CA THR A 387 -12.41 -11.58 10.51
C THR A 387 -13.26 -11.96 11.71
N ARG A 388 -14.54 -11.56 11.74
CA ARG A 388 -15.51 -12.01 12.77
C ARG A 388 -15.75 -13.52 12.71
N ARG A 389 -15.92 -14.06 11.50
CA ARG A 389 -16.12 -15.50 11.30
C ARG A 389 -14.88 -16.29 11.71
N LEU A 390 -13.70 -15.81 11.35
CA LEU A 390 -12.43 -16.41 11.78
C LEU A 390 -12.33 -16.45 13.31
N HIS A 391 -12.65 -15.34 13.97
CA HIS A 391 -12.68 -15.26 15.43
C HIS A 391 -13.71 -16.20 16.06
N ASN A 392 -14.94 -16.23 15.54
CA ASN A 392 -15.98 -17.11 16.04
C ASN A 392 -15.60 -18.59 15.87
N ALA A 393 -15.00 -18.97 14.73
CA ALA A 393 -14.48 -20.31 14.50
C ALA A 393 -13.40 -20.68 15.52
N SER A 394 -12.46 -19.77 15.82
CA SER A 394 -11.42 -20.01 16.83
C SER A 394 -11.98 -20.19 18.24
N ARG A 395 -13.09 -19.52 18.58
CA ARG A 395 -13.73 -19.61 19.90
C ARG A 395 -14.51 -20.90 20.13
N GLN A 396 -15.01 -21.53 19.07
CA GLN A 396 -15.75 -22.79 19.18
C GLN A 396 -14.90 -23.91 19.76
N SER A 397 -13.57 -23.82 19.62
CA SER A 397 -12.62 -24.82 20.09
C SER A 397 -12.22 -24.67 21.57
N GLN A 398 -13.04 -23.97 22.37
CA GLN A 398 -12.91 -23.85 23.84
C GLN A 398 -11.50 -23.45 24.32
N GLY A 399 -10.85 -22.51 23.61
CA GLY A 399 -9.53 -22.01 23.98
C GLY A 399 -8.34 -22.83 23.46
N ARG A 400 -8.58 -23.92 22.72
CA ARG A 400 -7.52 -24.63 21.98
C ARG A 400 -7.30 -24.00 20.61
N ALA A 401 -6.06 -24.06 20.13
CA ALA A 401 -5.69 -23.60 18.81
C ALA A 401 -6.38 -24.44 17.72
N VAL A 402 -6.89 -23.78 16.67
CA VAL A 402 -7.55 -24.43 15.53
C VAL A 402 -6.59 -24.48 14.37
N SER A 403 -6.31 -25.68 13.85
CA SER A 403 -5.59 -25.84 12.58
C SER A 403 -6.57 -25.81 11.41
N MET A 404 -6.24 -25.04 10.38
CA MET A 404 -6.97 -25.02 9.11
C MET A 404 -6.05 -24.76 7.93
N ARG A 405 -6.44 -25.23 6.74
CA ARG A 405 -5.71 -24.92 5.51
C ARG A 405 -5.82 -23.43 5.20
N ALA A 406 -4.71 -22.82 4.84
CA ALA A 406 -4.68 -21.41 4.46
C ALA A 406 -3.68 -21.17 3.33
N ALA A 407 -3.81 -20.05 2.64
CA ALA A 407 -2.91 -19.63 1.58
C ALA A 407 -2.34 -18.24 1.85
N PHE A 408 -1.02 -18.13 1.77
CA PHE A 408 -0.21 -16.93 1.95
C PHE A 408 0.19 -16.36 0.58
N GLU A 409 -0.18 -15.11 0.32
CA GLU A 409 0.25 -14.35 -0.86
C GLU A 409 1.09 -13.16 -0.39
N GLY A 410 2.40 -13.21 -0.63
CA GLY A 410 3.32 -12.18 -0.14
C GLY A 410 4.77 -12.64 -0.15
N PRO A 411 5.65 -11.93 0.59
CA PRO A 411 5.38 -10.70 1.31
C PRO A 411 5.31 -9.45 0.41
N TYR A 412 4.54 -8.45 0.80
CA TYR A 412 4.42 -7.14 0.14
C TYR A 412 4.92 -6.02 1.07
N ALA A 413 5.20 -4.84 0.50
CA ALA A 413 5.79 -3.69 1.20
C ALA A 413 7.21 -3.95 1.76
N GLY A 414 7.58 -3.27 2.84
CA GLY A 414 8.93 -3.34 3.43
C GLY A 414 10.01 -2.58 2.64
N HIS A 415 9.62 -1.54 1.92
CA HIS A 415 10.54 -0.72 1.11
C HIS A 415 11.21 0.43 1.90
N HIS A 416 10.77 0.66 3.14
CA HIS A 416 11.36 1.63 4.06
C HIS A 416 12.33 0.93 5.03
N SER A 417 13.63 0.96 4.72
CA SER A 417 14.67 0.62 5.71
C SER A 417 14.86 1.79 6.67
N MET A 418 14.88 1.47 7.96
CA MET A 418 15.14 2.44 9.03
C MET A 418 16.60 2.36 9.54
N ASP A 419 17.44 1.55 8.90
CA ASP A 419 18.79 1.23 9.39
C ASP A 419 19.72 2.44 9.38
N SER A 420 19.47 3.39 8.46
CA SER A 420 20.28 4.60 8.33
C SER A 420 19.97 5.68 9.37
N TYR A 421 18.93 5.52 10.20
CA TYR A 421 18.52 6.54 11.16
C TYR A 421 19.13 6.29 12.53
N GLY A 422 19.69 7.35 13.12
CA GLY A 422 20.25 7.32 14.47
C GLY A 422 19.16 7.25 15.55
N HIS A 423 17.99 7.85 15.28
CA HIS A 423 16.85 7.85 16.19
C HIS A 423 15.60 7.39 15.45
N VAL A 424 14.94 6.36 15.94
CA VAL A 424 13.70 5.85 15.36
C VAL A 424 12.58 5.91 16.39
N VAL A 425 11.47 6.54 16.03
CA VAL A 425 10.26 6.64 16.86
C VAL A 425 9.15 5.85 16.18
N LEU A 426 8.77 4.72 16.78
CA LEU A 426 7.73 3.83 16.28
C LEU A 426 6.44 4.06 17.06
N ILE A 427 5.40 4.56 16.40
CA ILE A 427 4.09 4.82 17.01
C ILE A 427 3.09 3.79 16.50
N ALA A 428 2.52 3.03 17.42
CA ALA A 428 1.53 2.00 17.15
C ALA A 428 0.20 2.33 17.82
N GLY A 429 -0.91 2.11 17.11
CA GLY A 429 -2.27 2.14 17.67
C GLY A 429 -2.96 0.79 17.52
N ALA A 430 -3.44 0.21 18.62
CA ALA A 430 -4.11 -1.09 18.63
C ALA A 430 -3.30 -2.18 17.90
N THR A 431 -3.86 -2.81 16.85
CA THR A 431 -3.20 -3.85 16.04
C THR A 431 -2.03 -3.35 15.20
N GLY A 432 -1.84 -2.03 15.06
CA GLY A 432 -0.70 -1.43 14.36
C GLY A 432 0.66 -1.77 14.97
N ILE A 433 0.70 -2.35 16.18
CA ILE A 433 1.93 -2.88 16.78
C ILE A 433 2.58 -3.99 15.95
N THR A 434 1.78 -4.74 15.18
CA THR A 434 2.26 -5.82 14.31
C THR A 434 3.28 -5.31 13.30
N HIS A 435 3.04 -4.14 12.71
CA HIS A 435 3.99 -3.52 11.80
C HIS A 435 5.27 -3.09 12.53
N GLN A 436 5.13 -2.40 13.68
CA GLN A 436 6.25 -1.79 14.40
C GLN A 436 7.18 -2.81 15.09
N ILE A 437 6.64 -3.91 15.60
CA ILE A 437 7.44 -4.89 16.36
C ILE A 437 8.47 -5.61 15.47
N SER A 438 8.18 -5.76 14.18
CA SER A 438 9.12 -6.33 13.22
C SER A 438 10.37 -5.45 13.05
N TYR A 439 10.21 -4.13 13.04
CA TYR A 439 11.32 -3.17 13.03
C TYR A 439 12.09 -3.19 14.34
N LEU A 440 11.39 -3.33 15.47
CA LEU A 440 12.01 -3.34 16.80
C LEU A 440 13.08 -4.44 16.92
N ARG A 441 12.75 -5.68 16.53
CA ARG A 441 13.72 -6.78 16.53
C ARG A 441 14.91 -6.48 15.61
N HIS A 442 14.63 -6.12 14.36
CA HIS A 442 15.64 -5.89 13.32
C HIS A 442 16.64 -4.79 13.69
N LEU A 443 16.17 -3.66 14.25
CA LEU A 443 17.03 -2.54 14.61
C LEU A 443 17.91 -2.85 15.84
N ILE A 444 17.42 -3.64 16.80
CA ILE A 444 18.21 -4.06 17.96
C ILE A 444 19.26 -5.10 17.56
N ASP A 445 18.88 -6.09 16.74
CA ASP A 445 19.82 -7.06 16.20
C ASP A 445 20.89 -6.35 15.36
N GLY A 446 20.49 -5.39 14.52
CA GLY A 446 21.40 -4.57 13.73
C GLY A 446 22.31 -3.66 14.57
N TYR A 447 21.84 -3.14 15.71
CA TYR A 447 22.68 -2.43 16.67
C TYR A 447 23.75 -3.34 17.27
N ASN A 448 23.35 -4.53 17.72
CA ASN A 448 24.28 -5.51 18.30
C ASN A 448 25.31 -6.04 17.30
N ALA A 449 24.93 -6.16 16.03
CA ALA A 449 25.81 -6.57 14.95
C ALA A 449 26.65 -5.41 14.36
N GLY A 450 26.42 -4.16 14.78
CA GLY A 450 27.08 -2.98 14.21
C GLY A 450 26.68 -2.67 12.76
N THR A 451 25.54 -3.19 12.30
CA THR A 451 25.05 -3.02 10.92
C THR A 451 23.95 -1.96 10.80
N SER A 452 23.50 -1.39 11.91
CA SER A 452 22.52 -0.29 11.96
C SER A 452 23.10 0.97 12.61
N ALA A 453 22.69 2.14 12.11
CA ALA A 453 23.02 3.45 12.68
C ALA A 453 22.19 3.77 13.93
N THR A 454 21.11 3.03 14.21
CA THR A 454 20.20 3.32 15.34
C THR A 454 20.95 3.31 16.67
N ARG A 455 20.79 4.39 17.44
CA ARG A 455 21.31 4.56 18.80
C ARG A 455 20.22 4.84 19.81
N ARG A 456 19.06 5.26 19.34
CA ARG A 456 17.87 5.45 20.15
C ARG A 456 16.63 4.95 19.42
N LEU A 457 15.83 4.16 20.11
CA LEU A 457 14.63 3.54 19.58
C LEU A 457 13.49 3.72 20.58
N MET A 458 12.48 4.50 20.19
CA MET A 458 11.32 4.79 21.03
C MET A 458 10.08 4.10 20.47
N LEU A 459 9.57 3.08 21.16
CA LEU A 459 8.29 2.47 20.84
C LEU A 459 7.17 3.10 21.69
N VAL A 460 6.22 3.76 21.04
CA VAL A 460 4.99 4.27 21.65
C VAL A 460 3.83 3.39 21.22
N TRP A 461 3.19 2.68 22.14
CA TRP A 461 2.04 1.85 21.82
C TRP A 461 0.81 2.29 22.59
N ILE A 462 -0.24 2.63 21.85
CA ILE A 462 -1.51 3.13 22.37
C ILE A 462 -2.56 2.02 22.26
N VAL A 463 -3.05 1.56 23.41
CA VAL A 463 -4.05 0.49 23.52
C VAL A 463 -5.27 0.95 24.31
N ARG A 464 -6.39 0.24 24.11
CA ARG A 464 -7.60 0.48 24.88
C ARG A 464 -7.49 -0.17 26.26
N ASP A 465 -7.18 -1.46 26.28
CA ASP A 465 -7.19 -2.31 27.45
C ASP A 465 -5.83 -2.97 27.66
N TYR A 466 -5.50 -3.29 28.91
CA TYR A 466 -4.23 -3.93 29.29
C TYR A 466 -4.08 -5.35 28.72
N GLU A 467 -5.18 -6.11 28.61
CA GLU A 467 -5.18 -7.50 28.15
C GLU A 467 -4.66 -7.66 26.71
N VAL A 468 -4.69 -6.58 25.92
CA VAL A 468 -4.16 -6.51 24.55
C VAL A 468 -2.65 -6.72 24.50
N LEU A 469 -1.93 -6.49 25.60
CA LEU A 469 -0.48 -6.72 25.68
C LEU A 469 -0.13 -8.20 25.47
N GLU A 470 -1.04 -9.13 25.78
CA GLU A 470 -0.85 -10.57 25.55
C GLU A 470 -0.67 -10.92 24.06
N TRP A 471 -1.11 -10.07 23.14
CA TRP A 471 -0.93 -10.29 21.69
C TRP A 471 0.53 -10.47 21.31
N VAL A 472 1.40 -9.65 21.88
CA VAL A 472 2.81 -9.55 21.51
C VAL A 472 3.75 -10.03 22.61
N ARG A 473 3.21 -10.44 23.76
CA ARG A 473 3.99 -10.82 24.95
C ARG A 473 5.12 -11.81 24.65
N PRO A 474 4.91 -12.92 23.92
CA PRO A 474 6.01 -13.86 23.64
C PRO A 474 7.16 -13.23 22.84
N TRP A 475 6.86 -12.29 21.95
CA TRP A 475 7.86 -11.61 21.13
C TRP A 475 8.54 -10.49 21.89
N MET A 476 7.78 -9.75 22.70
CA MET A 476 8.33 -8.73 23.58
C MET A 476 9.29 -9.34 24.59
N ASP A 477 8.96 -10.51 25.15
CA ASP A 477 9.87 -11.25 26.05
C ASP A 477 11.18 -11.63 25.35
N LYS A 478 11.12 -12.06 24.07
CA LYS A 478 12.33 -12.31 23.26
C LYS A 478 13.13 -11.01 23.05
N ILE A 479 12.48 -9.91 22.68
CA ILE A 479 13.12 -8.61 22.46
C ILE A 479 13.78 -8.07 23.73
N LEU A 480 13.11 -8.18 24.88
CA LEU A 480 13.61 -7.68 26.16
C LEU A 480 14.80 -8.48 26.69
N ARG A 481 15.02 -9.70 26.19
CA ARG A 481 16.18 -10.55 26.46
C ARG A 481 17.36 -10.30 25.53
N LEU A 482 17.19 -9.53 24.44
CA LEU A 482 18.29 -9.21 23.53
C LEU A 482 19.40 -8.43 24.26
N PRO A 483 20.68 -8.67 23.91
CA PRO A 483 21.80 -7.97 24.52
C PRO A 483 21.74 -6.47 24.18
N ASN A 484 22.31 -5.65 25.06
CA ASN A 484 22.40 -4.18 24.96
C ASN A 484 21.09 -3.42 24.70
N ARG A 485 19.93 -4.09 24.67
CA ARG A 485 18.64 -3.46 24.37
C ARG A 485 18.31 -2.29 25.30
N LYS A 486 18.77 -2.33 26.56
CA LYS A 486 18.54 -1.24 27.55
C LYS A 486 19.20 0.08 27.17
N GLN A 487 20.23 0.06 26.32
CA GLN A 487 20.95 1.26 25.87
C GLN A 487 20.21 1.99 24.74
N VAL A 488 19.43 1.26 23.94
CA VAL A 488 18.81 1.77 22.71
C VAL A 488 17.30 1.88 22.83
N LEU A 489 16.65 0.88 23.43
CA LEU A 489 15.19 0.76 23.46
C LEU A 489 14.58 1.47 24.68
N GLN A 490 13.60 2.34 24.40
CA GLN A 490 12.56 2.73 25.34
C GLN A 490 11.19 2.29 24.81
N VAL A 491 10.29 1.93 25.71
CA VAL A 491 8.90 1.59 25.41
C VAL A 491 7.97 2.42 26.29
N ARG A 492 7.04 3.15 25.69
CA ARG A 492 5.97 3.87 26.39
C ARG A 492 4.62 3.30 25.97
N LEU A 493 3.92 2.69 26.91
CA LEU A 493 2.58 2.15 26.73
C LEU A 493 1.56 3.16 27.25
N PHE A 494 0.56 3.48 26.43
CA PHE A 494 -0.54 4.36 26.80
C PHE A 494 -1.84 3.55 26.81
N VAL A 495 -2.40 3.33 28.00
CA VAL A 495 -3.64 2.57 28.19
C VAL A 495 -4.79 3.57 28.34
N THR A 496 -5.64 3.66 27.31
CA THR A 496 -6.67 4.71 27.25
C THR A 496 -7.91 4.43 28.11
N ARG A 497 -8.16 3.18 28.51
CA ARG A 497 -9.23 2.77 29.43
C ARG A 497 -8.72 1.72 30.43
N PRO A 498 -7.92 2.13 31.44
CA PRO A 498 -7.46 1.18 32.45
C PRO A 498 -8.64 0.73 33.32
N LYS A 499 -8.78 -0.58 33.57
CA LYS A 499 -9.81 -1.12 34.46
C LYS A 499 -9.44 -0.92 35.93
N ALA A 500 -8.15 -0.87 36.24
CA ALA A 500 -7.62 -0.56 37.56
C ALA A 500 -6.34 0.27 37.46
N ALA A 501 -6.09 1.17 38.42
CA ALA A 501 -4.89 2.02 38.45
C ALA A 501 -3.60 1.20 38.55
N SER A 502 -3.64 0.04 39.22
CA SER A 502 -2.51 -0.89 39.36
C SER A 502 -2.03 -1.47 38.02
N GLN A 503 -2.89 -1.54 37.01
CA GLN A 503 -2.54 -2.04 35.67
C GLN A 503 -1.61 -1.09 34.89
N VAL A 504 -1.41 0.13 35.40
CA VAL A 504 -0.65 1.20 34.73
C VAL A 504 0.64 1.54 35.50
N ILE A 505 1.02 0.72 36.48
CA ILE A 505 2.26 0.90 37.23
C ILE A 505 3.31 -0.04 36.64
N SER A 506 4.38 0.53 36.10
CA SER A 506 5.55 -0.24 35.68
C SER A 506 6.76 0.17 36.50
N ASN A 507 7.44 -0.83 37.08
CA ASN A 507 8.69 -0.63 37.82
C ASN A 507 9.91 -0.63 36.89
N SER A 508 9.72 -0.82 35.58
CA SER A 508 10.80 -0.87 34.60
C SER A 508 11.08 0.52 34.04
N THR A 509 12.35 0.94 34.08
CA THR A 509 12.79 2.19 33.42
C THR A 509 12.67 2.10 31.90
N THR A 510 12.83 0.91 31.32
CA THR A 510 12.71 0.71 29.86
C THR A 510 11.26 0.69 29.39
N VAL A 511 10.34 0.10 30.16
CA VAL A 511 8.93 -0.03 29.77
C VAL A 511 8.11 0.81 30.73
N GLN A 512 7.67 1.97 30.28
CA GLN A 512 6.84 2.87 31.08
C GLN A 512 5.38 2.75 30.66
N MET A 513 4.46 2.76 31.62
CA MET A 513 3.03 2.70 31.37
C MET A 513 2.37 3.99 31.85
N PHE A 514 1.48 4.54 31.03
CA PHE A 514 0.78 5.80 31.30
C PHE A 514 -0.73 5.65 31.03
N PRO A 515 -1.58 6.26 31.86
CA PRO A 515 -3.02 6.26 31.63
C PRO A 515 -3.40 7.33 30.60
N GLY A 516 -4.45 7.06 29.82
CA GLY A 516 -5.03 8.02 28.88
C GLY A 516 -4.32 8.05 27.53
N ARG A 517 -4.57 9.13 26.76
CA ARG A 517 -4.00 9.34 25.42
C ARG A 517 -2.74 10.18 25.50
N PRO A 518 -1.68 9.84 24.75
CA PRO A 518 -0.48 10.67 24.72
C PRO A 518 -0.75 12.03 24.05
N ASN A 519 -0.11 13.07 24.55
CA ASN A 519 0.02 14.34 23.82
C ASN A 519 1.14 14.17 22.77
N ILE A 520 0.76 13.77 21.56
CA ILE A 520 1.69 13.46 20.46
C ILE A 520 2.62 14.65 20.12
N PRO A 521 2.14 15.91 20.00
CA PRO A 521 3.03 17.05 19.79
C PRO A 521 4.12 17.21 20.85
N MET A 522 3.76 17.10 22.13
CA MET A 522 4.72 17.22 23.22
C MET A 522 5.70 16.04 23.23
N LEU A 523 5.20 14.83 22.97
CA LEU A 523 6.03 13.63 22.88
C LEU A 523 7.07 13.78 21.77
N LEU A 524 6.67 14.17 20.57
CA LEU A 524 7.61 14.34 19.46
C LEU A 524 8.58 15.49 19.70
N ALA A 525 8.13 16.62 20.27
CA ALA A 525 9.03 17.72 20.62
C ALA A 525 10.13 17.25 21.58
N LYS A 526 9.78 16.43 22.59
CA LYS A 526 10.76 15.82 23.50
C LYS A 526 11.73 14.90 22.77
N GLU A 527 11.25 14.02 21.89
CA GLU A 527 12.13 13.10 21.14
C GLU A 527 13.02 13.83 20.13
N VAL A 528 12.61 15.00 19.60
CA VAL A 528 13.46 15.89 18.80
C VAL A 528 14.58 16.51 19.64
N CYS A 529 14.29 16.94 20.87
CA CYS A 529 15.33 17.45 21.77
C CYS A 529 16.39 16.38 22.08
N GLU A 530 15.95 15.15 22.32
CA GLU A 530 16.80 13.98 22.62
C GLU A 530 17.28 13.25 21.34
N GLN A 531 17.20 13.91 20.18
CA GLN A 531 17.52 13.30 18.89
C GLN A 531 19.00 12.93 18.75
N MET A 532 19.23 11.68 18.35
CA MET A 532 20.53 11.10 17.97
C MET A 532 20.58 10.89 16.45
N GLY A 533 21.50 11.56 15.75
CA GLY A 533 21.56 11.49 14.29
C GLY A 533 20.26 11.91 13.60
N ALA A 534 20.02 11.42 12.38
CA ALA A 534 18.75 11.65 11.69
C ALA A 534 17.61 10.89 12.38
N MET A 535 16.43 11.50 12.48
CA MET A 535 15.26 10.89 13.11
C MET A 535 14.24 10.40 12.07
N CYS A 536 13.69 9.20 12.27
CA CYS A 536 12.53 8.69 11.52
C CYS A 536 11.37 8.42 12.47
N VAL A 537 10.20 8.98 12.16
CA VAL A 537 8.94 8.73 12.87
C VAL A 537 8.06 7.85 12.01
N SER A 538 7.78 6.63 12.46
CA SER A 538 6.84 5.70 11.82
C SER A 538 5.53 5.65 12.57
N VAL A 539 4.39 5.66 11.88
CA VAL A 539 3.08 5.45 12.49
C VAL A 539 2.28 4.35 11.79
N CYS A 540 1.72 3.45 12.58
CA CYS A 540 0.74 2.45 12.13
C CYS A 540 -0.41 2.37 13.13
N GLY A 541 -1.64 2.67 12.70
CA GLY A 541 -2.80 2.67 13.57
C GLY A 541 -4.03 3.34 12.95
N PRO A 542 -5.06 3.66 13.75
CA PRO A 542 -6.27 4.30 13.26
C PRO A 542 -5.97 5.63 12.55
N GLY A 543 -6.71 5.94 11.48
CA GLY A 543 -6.45 7.14 10.66
C GLY A 543 -6.40 8.46 11.44
N GLY A 544 -7.17 8.59 12.53
CA GLY A 544 -7.09 9.75 13.42
C GLY A 544 -5.74 9.89 14.15
N LEU A 545 -5.16 8.77 14.61
CA LEU A 545 -3.83 8.77 15.23
C LEU A 545 -2.75 9.09 14.19
N ALA A 546 -2.85 8.53 12.99
CA ALA A 546 -1.90 8.78 11.92
C ALA A 546 -1.93 10.26 11.49
N ASP A 547 -3.13 10.88 11.39
CA ASP A 547 -3.30 12.31 11.15
C ASP A 547 -2.73 13.17 12.30
N ASP A 548 -2.87 12.75 13.56
CA ASP A 548 -2.29 13.43 14.73
C ASP A 548 -0.76 13.40 14.71
N VAL A 549 -0.16 12.25 14.41
CA VAL A 549 1.30 12.10 14.29
C VAL A 549 1.83 12.90 13.10
N ARG A 550 1.19 12.82 11.93
CA ARG A 550 1.56 13.62 10.76
C ARG A 550 1.58 15.12 11.09
N ASP A 551 0.53 15.62 11.74
CA ASP A 551 0.45 17.04 12.12
C ASP A 551 1.57 17.44 13.10
N ALA A 552 1.87 16.56 14.06
CA ALA A 552 2.95 16.79 15.01
C ALA A 552 4.34 16.75 14.34
N VAL A 553 4.60 15.80 13.43
CA VAL A 553 5.85 15.76 12.65
C VAL A 553 6.02 17.02 11.81
N ARG A 554 4.93 17.50 11.18
CA ARG A 554 4.95 18.75 10.40
C ARG A 554 5.30 19.98 11.25
N LYS A 555 4.88 20.01 12.51
CA LYS A 555 5.16 21.11 13.44
C LYS A 555 6.62 21.15 13.85
N VAL A 556 7.30 20.00 13.95
CA VAL A 556 8.72 19.92 14.31
C VAL A 556 9.67 20.08 13.11
N GLN A 557 9.17 20.10 11.87
CA GLN A 557 9.99 20.44 10.70
C GLN A 557 10.55 21.87 10.82
N GLY A 558 11.81 22.08 10.41
CA GLY A 558 12.45 23.40 10.40
C GLY A 558 12.98 23.86 11.76
N HIS A 559 13.18 22.92 12.69
CA HIS A 559 13.90 23.16 13.96
C HIS A 559 15.42 22.92 13.80
N GLY A 560 15.93 22.89 12.55
CA GLY A 560 17.34 22.67 12.25
C GLY A 560 17.78 21.20 12.34
N THR A 561 16.86 20.26 12.56
CA THR A 561 17.16 18.82 12.63
C THR A 561 16.36 17.98 11.64
N VAL A 562 16.97 16.91 11.14
CA VAL A 562 16.35 16.01 10.15
C VAL A 562 15.32 15.12 10.82
N VAL A 563 14.05 15.30 10.44
CA VAL A 563 12.93 14.45 10.85
C VAL A 563 12.18 13.93 9.63
N ASP A 564 12.23 12.62 9.42
CA ASP A 564 11.49 11.93 8.35
C ASP A 564 10.24 11.26 8.89
N PHE A 565 9.18 11.23 8.07
CA PHE A 565 7.90 10.62 8.40
C PHE A 565 7.60 9.45 7.48
N VAL A 566 7.28 8.31 8.07
CA VAL A 566 6.78 7.12 7.38
C VAL A 566 5.41 6.78 7.95
N GLU A 567 4.43 6.61 7.07
CA GLU A 567 3.08 6.24 7.46
C GLU A 567 2.68 4.95 6.77
N GLU A 568 2.21 4.02 7.59
CA GLU A 568 1.73 2.72 7.13
C GLU A 568 0.28 2.57 7.60
N SER A 569 -0.65 2.79 6.66
CA SER A 569 -2.07 2.80 6.92
C SER A 569 -2.78 1.76 6.06
N PHE A 570 -3.39 0.78 6.71
CA PHE A 570 -4.23 -0.21 6.07
C PHE A 570 -5.67 0.31 5.97
N THR A 571 -5.91 1.23 5.04
CA THR A 571 -7.25 1.80 4.78
C THR A 571 -7.89 1.05 3.61
N TRP A 572 -8.45 -0.13 3.87
CA TRP A 572 -9.17 -0.92 2.86
C TRP A 572 -10.68 -0.79 3.02
#